data_AF-A0A953TWT3-F1
#
_entry.id   AF-A0A953TWT3-F1
#
_cell.length_a   1.000
_cell.length_b   1.000
_cell.length_c   1.000
_cell.angle_alpha   90.00
_cell.angle_beta   90.00
_cell.angle_gamma   90.00
#
_symmetry.space_group_name_H-M   'P 1'
#
loop_
_entity.id
_entity.type
_entity.pdbx_description
1 polymer ?
#
loop_
_entity_poly.entity_id
_entity_poly.type
_entity_poly.pdbx_seq_one_letter_code
_entity_poly.pdbx_strand_id
1 'polypeptide(L)'
;MLGILSSDEIEDLLRTEFIARLGCHADGRTYVVPITYAYDGESLIGHSADGLKLRMMRRNPFVCVEIDHMDNFANWRSVIAQGRFEDLKGEAAAAALIVLRERFKPAHVSETSQPAQSLHPGESETHAGNGSLHLYRIHLEEKTGRFERR
;
A
#
# COMPACT_ATOMS: atom_id res chain seq x y z
N MET A 1 -17.93 -6.86 21.38
CA MET A 1 -18.00 -5.45 21.84
C MET A 1 -17.37 -4.59 20.76
N LEU A 2 -18.06 -3.53 20.31
CA LEU A 2 -17.52 -2.55 19.38
C LEU A 2 -16.82 -1.43 20.17
N GLY A 3 -15.70 -0.94 19.67
CA GLY A 3 -14.91 0.09 20.36
C GLY A 3 -14.04 0.94 19.43
N ILE A 4 -13.23 1.81 20.06
CA ILE A 4 -12.24 2.69 19.42
C ILE A 4 -10.86 2.16 19.79
N LEU A 5 -9.97 2.04 18.81
CA LEU A 5 -8.58 1.67 19.07
C LEU A 5 -7.83 2.81 19.73
N SER A 6 -6.92 2.49 20.65
CA SER A 6 -5.92 3.43 21.15
C SER A 6 -4.94 3.83 20.06
N SER A 7 -4.21 4.93 20.27
CA SER A 7 -3.15 5.36 19.35
C SER A 7 -2.11 4.26 19.11
N ASP A 8 -1.71 3.54 20.15
CA ASP A 8 -0.72 2.45 20.04
C ASP A 8 -1.24 1.28 19.19
N GLU A 9 -2.53 0.92 19.33
CA GLU A 9 -3.13 -0.13 18.51
C GLU A 9 -3.30 0.28 17.05
N ILE A 10 -3.54 1.56 16.78
CA ILE A 10 -3.56 2.12 15.41
C ILE A 10 -2.15 1.98 14.80
N GLU A 11 -1.13 2.44 15.52
CA GLU A 11 0.26 2.39 15.05
C GLU A 11 0.73 0.94 14.84
N ASP A 12 0.34 0.03 15.73
CA ASP A 12 0.61 -1.40 15.59
C ASP A 12 -0.01 -1.96 14.29
N LEU A 13 -1.30 -1.73 14.04
CA LEU A 13 -1.96 -2.22 12.83
C LEU A 13 -1.30 -1.66 11.55
N LEU A 14 -0.94 -0.38 11.54
CA LEU A 14 -0.21 0.22 10.41
C LEU A 14 1.14 -0.47 10.18
N ARG A 15 1.83 -0.90 11.25
CA ARG A 15 3.12 -1.59 11.15
C ARG A 15 2.96 -3.04 10.71
N THR A 16 1.95 -3.77 11.21
CA THR A 16 1.81 -5.21 10.99
C THR A 16 1.19 -5.57 9.64
N GLU A 17 0.22 -4.81 9.16
CA GLU A 17 -0.48 -5.16 7.92
C GLU A 17 0.32 -4.79 6.67
N PHE A 18 0.16 -5.57 5.60
CA PHE A 18 0.91 -5.36 4.36
C PHE A 18 0.08 -4.74 3.23
N ILE A 19 -1.25 -4.83 3.35
CA ILE A 19 -2.21 -4.40 2.34
C ILE A 19 -3.07 -3.30 2.92
N ALA A 20 -3.27 -2.26 2.13
CA ALA A 20 -4.20 -1.18 2.42
C ALA A 20 -5.16 -0.97 1.24
N ARG A 21 -6.33 -0.41 1.49
CA ARG A 21 -7.30 0.01 0.48
C ARG A 21 -7.23 1.52 0.34
N LEU A 22 -6.63 1.97 -0.75
CA LEU A 22 -6.42 3.37 -1.08
C LEU A 22 -7.62 3.91 -1.86
N GLY A 23 -8.36 4.81 -1.24
CA GLY A 23 -9.37 5.66 -1.88
C GLY A 23 -8.76 6.98 -2.38
N CYS A 24 -8.93 7.26 -3.66
CA CYS A 24 -8.58 8.54 -4.28
C CYS A 24 -9.79 9.10 -5.05
N HIS A 25 -9.88 10.42 -5.20
CA HIS A 25 -11.01 11.07 -5.85
C HIS A 25 -10.55 12.14 -6.83
N ALA A 26 -11.03 12.11 -8.06
CA ALA A 26 -10.81 13.17 -9.04
C ALA A 26 -11.97 13.21 -10.02
N ASP A 27 -12.28 14.39 -10.55
CA ASP A 27 -13.29 14.58 -11.59
C ASP A 27 -14.67 14.00 -11.23
N GLY A 28 -15.08 14.15 -9.96
CA GLY A 28 -16.37 13.66 -9.46
C GLY A 28 -16.44 12.14 -9.27
N ARG A 29 -15.32 11.41 -9.40
CA ARG A 29 -15.26 9.96 -9.23
C ARG A 29 -14.33 9.56 -8.10
N THR A 30 -14.84 8.71 -7.21
CA THR A 30 -14.03 8.00 -6.20
C THR A 30 -13.58 6.65 -6.76
N TYR A 31 -12.32 6.30 -6.51
CA TYR A 31 -11.71 5.04 -6.91
C TYR A 31 -10.95 4.43 -5.75
N VAL A 32 -11.25 3.17 -5.43
CA VAL A 32 -10.64 2.42 -4.33
C VAL A 32 -9.88 1.23 -4.88
N VAL A 33 -8.63 1.07 -4.48
CA VAL A 33 -7.74 0.00 -4.94
C VAL A 33 -6.89 -0.56 -3.81
N PRO A 34 -6.58 -1.87 -3.83
CA PRO A 34 -5.59 -2.41 -2.92
C PRO A 34 -4.20 -1.90 -3.30
N ILE A 35 -3.40 -1.57 -2.30
CA ILE A 35 -1.96 -1.27 -2.42
C ILE A 35 -1.21 -2.10 -1.38
N THR A 36 0.00 -2.52 -1.73
CA THR A 36 0.98 -2.92 -0.72
C THR A 36 1.77 -1.69 -0.28
N TYR A 37 2.13 -1.65 1.00
CA TYR A 37 2.81 -0.48 1.55
C TYR A 37 3.88 -0.85 2.59
N ALA A 38 4.76 0.10 2.85
CA ALA A 38 5.58 0.15 4.05
C ALA A 38 5.23 1.38 4.89
N TYR A 39 5.28 1.26 6.20
CA TYR A 39 4.99 2.36 7.12
C TYR A 39 6.23 2.72 7.93
N ASP A 40 6.64 3.99 7.86
CA ASP A 40 7.84 4.51 8.54
C ASP A 40 7.54 5.18 9.89
N GLY A 41 6.27 5.28 10.29
CA GLY A 41 5.80 5.98 11.49
C GLY A 41 5.10 7.31 11.20
N GLU A 42 5.24 7.83 9.99
CA GLU A 42 4.59 9.08 9.55
C GLU A 42 3.81 8.88 8.25
N SER A 43 4.38 8.14 7.32
CA SER A 43 3.89 7.98 5.95
C SER A 43 3.76 6.53 5.53
N LEU A 44 2.78 6.26 4.67
CA LEU A 44 2.69 5.01 3.91
C LEU A 44 3.48 5.17 2.61
N ILE A 45 4.53 4.38 2.44
CA ILE A 45 5.35 4.33 1.25
C ILE A 45 4.81 3.23 0.33
N GLY A 46 4.63 3.55 -0.95
CA GLY A 46 4.13 2.61 -1.94
C GLY A 46 4.80 2.78 -3.30
N HIS A 47 4.48 1.85 -4.21
CA HIS A 47 4.91 1.94 -5.60
C HIS A 47 3.73 1.74 -6.56
N SER A 48 3.86 2.23 -7.77
CA SER A 48 2.86 2.07 -8.82
C SER A 48 3.50 2.15 -10.20
N ALA A 49 3.02 1.34 -11.14
CA ALA A 49 3.15 1.68 -12.56
C ALA A 49 2.25 2.89 -12.90
N ASP A 50 2.46 3.48 -14.06
CA ASP A 50 1.52 4.47 -14.59
C ASP A 50 0.10 3.90 -14.69
N GLY A 51 -0.89 4.70 -14.28
CA GLY A 51 -2.28 4.21 -14.23
C GLY A 51 -3.25 5.20 -13.64
N LEU A 52 -4.51 4.76 -13.53
CA LEU A 52 -5.63 5.62 -13.11
C LEU A 52 -5.41 6.20 -11.71
N LYS A 53 -5.07 5.38 -10.71
CA LYS A 53 -4.87 5.84 -9.33
C LYS A 53 -3.80 6.94 -9.24
N LEU A 54 -2.67 6.77 -9.94
CA LEU A 54 -1.57 7.70 -9.92
C LEU A 54 -1.94 9.04 -10.58
N ARG A 55 -2.65 9.00 -11.71
CA ARG A 55 -3.18 10.21 -12.36
C ARG A 55 -4.20 10.93 -11.46
N MET A 56 -5.09 10.19 -10.81
CA MET A 56 -6.09 10.76 -9.89
C MET A 56 -5.41 11.43 -8.70
N MET A 57 -4.46 10.75 -8.04
CA MET A 57 -3.72 11.31 -6.90
C MET A 57 -2.84 12.52 -7.27
N ARG A 58 -2.26 12.55 -8.47
CA ARG A 58 -1.55 13.74 -8.97
C ARG A 58 -2.48 14.94 -9.20
N ARG A 59 -3.74 14.68 -9.57
CA ARG A 59 -4.75 15.73 -9.79
C ARG A 59 -5.38 16.22 -8.49
N ASN A 60 -5.62 15.30 -7.56
CA ASN A 60 -6.11 15.58 -6.22
C ASN A 60 -5.32 14.73 -5.21
N PRO A 61 -4.40 15.33 -4.44
CA PRO A 61 -3.51 14.57 -3.56
C PRO A 61 -4.17 14.14 -2.26
N PHE A 62 -5.39 14.58 -1.94
CA PHE A 62 -6.10 14.14 -0.75
C PHE A 62 -6.65 12.73 -0.94
N VAL A 63 -6.29 11.84 -0.04
CA VAL A 63 -6.62 10.41 -0.10
C VAL A 63 -7.09 9.88 1.25
N CYS A 64 -7.87 8.81 1.20
CA CYS A 64 -8.29 8.05 2.36
C CYS A 64 -7.72 6.63 2.24
N VAL A 65 -7.15 6.11 3.30
CA VAL A 65 -6.58 4.76 3.34
C VAL A 65 -7.27 3.96 4.43
N GLU A 66 -7.71 2.77 4.09
CA GLU A 66 -8.26 1.80 5.04
C GLU A 66 -7.30 0.62 5.17
N ILE A 67 -7.06 0.18 6.41
CA ILE A 67 -6.28 -1.00 6.76
C ILE A 67 -7.09 -1.79 7.79
N ASP A 68 -7.32 -3.08 7.54
CA ASP A 68 -7.97 -3.97 8.47
C ASP A 68 -7.15 -5.22 8.76
N HIS A 69 -7.39 -5.79 9.94
CA HIS A 69 -7.06 -7.16 10.27
C HIS A 69 -8.31 -7.83 10.82
N MET A 70 -8.66 -8.99 10.28
CA MET A 70 -9.84 -9.75 10.69
C MET A 70 -9.44 -11.18 11.05
N ASP A 71 -9.55 -11.52 12.33
CA ASP A 71 -9.38 -12.89 12.80
C ASP A 71 -10.62 -13.73 12.47
N ASN A 72 -11.81 -13.14 12.63
CA ASN A 72 -13.11 -13.71 12.24
C ASN A 72 -14.20 -12.62 12.23
N PHE A 73 -15.43 -13.01 11.86
CA PHE A 73 -16.58 -12.08 11.74
C PHE A 73 -16.92 -11.28 13.01
N ALA A 74 -16.47 -11.69 14.20
CA ALA A 74 -16.74 -11.01 15.47
C ALA A 74 -15.46 -10.45 16.13
N ASN A 75 -14.30 -10.58 15.47
CA ASN A 75 -12.99 -10.15 15.96
C ASN A 75 -12.21 -9.52 14.81
N TRP A 76 -12.27 -8.19 14.72
CA TRP A 76 -11.59 -7.41 13.70
C TRP A 76 -11.16 -6.07 14.26
N ARG A 77 -10.13 -5.49 13.64
CA ARG A 77 -9.63 -4.14 13.90
C ARG A 77 -9.39 -3.44 12.57
N SER A 78 -9.74 -2.17 12.46
CA SER A 78 -9.58 -1.37 11.25
C SER A 78 -9.13 0.04 11.58
N VAL A 79 -8.29 0.59 10.73
CA VAL A 79 -7.79 1.96 10.75
C VAL A 79 -8.23 2.66 9.47
N ILE A 80 -8.80 3.86 9.64
CA ILE A 80 -9.03 4.81 8.56
C ILE A 80 -8.05 5.97 8.75
N ALA A 81 -7.21 6.19 7.76
CA ALA A 81 -6.26 7.30 7.75
C ALA A 81 -6.56 8.27 6.59
N GLN A 82 -6.70 9.55 6.90
CA GLN A 82 -6.71 10.62 5.90
C GLN A 82 -5.28 11.08 5.68
N GLY A 83 -4.91 11.35 4.44
CA GLY A 83 -3.55 11.78 4.14
C GLY A 83 -3.40 12.44 2.79
N ARG A 84 -2.15 12.80 2.50
CA ARG A 84 -1.75 13.51 1.29
C ARG A 84 -0.72 12.70 0.51
N PHE A 85 -1.03 12.45 -0.75
CA PHE A 85 -0.13 11.85 -1.72
C PHE A 85 1.01 12.80 -2.09
N GLU A 86 2.23 12.24 -2.18
CA GLU A 86 3.43 12.89 -2.69
C GLU A 86 4.18 11.95 -3.64
N ASP A 87 4.51 12.45 -4.83
CA ASP A 87 5.31 11.74 -5.84
C ASP A 87 6.81 11.87 -5.51
N LEU A 88 7.51 10.74 -5.38
CA LEU A 88 8.91 10.71 -4.97
C LEU A 88 9.85 10.59 -6.17
N LYS A 89 10.94 11.36 -6.12
CA LYS A 89 11.96 11.42 -7.18
C LYS A 89 13.36 11.45 -6.56
N GLY A 90 14.38 11.15 -7.37
CA GLY A 90 15.78 11.21 -6.98
C GLY A 90 16.09 10.37 -5.74
N GLU A 91 16.83 10.94 -4.80
CA GLU A 91 17.27 10.27 -3.57
C GLU A 91 16.10 9.78 -2.71
N ALA A 92 14.99 10.54 -2.64
CA ALA A 92 13.81 10.16 -1.87
C ALA A 92 13.14 8.89 -2.44
N ALA A 93 13.09 8.75 -3.77
CA ALA A 93 12.58 7.54 -4.41
C ALA A 93 13.51 6.34 -4.18
N ALA A 94 14.84 6.56 -4.24
CA ALA A 94 15.82 5.52 -3.96
C ALA A 94 15.72 4.99 -2.52
N ALA A 95 15.58 5.89 -1.54
CA ALA A 95 15.38 5.53 -0.14
C ALA A 95 14.06 4.75 0.07
N ALA A 96 12.96 5.22 -0.51
CA ALA A 96 11.67 4.54 -0.46
C ALA A 96 11.74 3.11 -1.01
N LEU A 97 12.47 2.90 -2.11
CA LEU A 97 12.65 1.57 -2.70
C LEU A 97 13.40 0.62 -1.77
N ILE A 98 14.40 1.10 -1.02
CA ILE A 98 15.11 0.30 -0.01
C ILE A 98 14.13 -0.13 1.08
N VAL A 99 13.34 0.80 1.62
CA VAL A 99 12.35 0.50 2.67
C VAL A 99 11.35 -0.56 2.22
N LEU A 100 10.81 -0.43 0.99
CA LEU A 100 9.89 -1.41 0.43
C LEU A 100 10.56 -2.78 0.29
N ARG A 101 11.79 -2.84 -0.26
CA ARG A 101 12.53 -4.10 -0.39
C ARG A 101 12.74 -4.77 0.95
N GLU A 102 13.20 -4.06 1.97
CA GLU A 102 13.40 -4.62 3.32
C GLU A 102 12.10 -5.18 3.90
N ARG A 103 10.97 -4.46 3.75
CA ARG A 103 9.67 -4.93 4.27
C ARG A 103 9.18 -6.20 3.58
N PHE A 104 9.39 -6.33 2.27
CA PHE A 104 8.87 -7.45 1.49
C PHE A 104 9.87 -8.60 1.30
N LYS A 105 11.12 -8.47 1.77
CA LYS A 105 12.10 -9.58 1.80
C LYS A 105 11.53 -10.87 2.42
N PRO A 106 10.84 -10.85 3.58
CA PRO A 106 10.30 -12.07 4.19
C PRO A 106 9.11 -12.68 3.44
N ALA A 107 8.45 -11.91 2.57
CA ALA A 107 7.23 -12.34 1.88
C ALA A 107 7.48 -13.15 0.60
N HIS A 108 8.75 -13.40 0.23
CA HIS A 108 9.12 -14.34 -0.84
C HIS A 108 9.01 -15.80 -0.39
N VAL A 109 7.79 -16.23 -0.04
CA VAL A 109 7.36 -17.64 -0.15
C VAL A 109 6.04 -17.64 -0.92
N SER A 110 6.13 -17.43 -2.24
CA SER A 110 5.07 -17.80 -3.17
C SER A 110 5.70 -18.21 -4.49
N GLU A 111 5.32 -19.38 -5.01
CA GLU A 111 5.94 -20.13 -6.11
C GLU A 111 5.92 -19.41 -7.48
N THR A 112 5.32 -18.22 -7.58
CA THR A 112 5.37 -17.36 -8.77
C THR A 112 6.63 -16.48 -8.85
N SER A 113 7.52 -16.53 -7.85
CA SER A 113 8.80 -15.80 -7.85
C SER A 113 10.02 -16.63 -8.28
N GLN A 114 9.85 -17.89 -8.69
CA GLN A 114 10.92 -18.61 -9.37
C GLN A 114 10.96 -18.20 -10.84
N PRO A 115 12.14 -17.93 -11.44
CA PRO A 115 12.23 -17.88 -12.88
C PRO A 115 11.84 -19.26 -13.40
N ALA A 116 10.90 -19.30 -14.34
CA ALA A 116 10.60 -20.52 -15.09
C ALA A 116 11.90 -21.00 -15.77
N GLN A 117 12.63 -21.90 -15.13
CA GLN A 117 13.50 -22.83 -15.85
C GLN A 117 12.59 -23.91 -16.45
N SER A 118 11.79 -23.51 -17.44
CA SER A 118 11.27 -24.44 -18.42
C SER A 118 12.22 -24.39 -19.62
N LEU A 119 12.89 -25.52 -19.81
CA LEU A 119 13.75 -25.86 -20.92
C LEU A 119 12.96 -25.82 -22.24
N HIS A 120 12.86 -24.65 -22.87
CA HIS A 120 12.51 -24.51 -24.28
C HIS A 120 13.44 -23.46 -24.94
N PRO A 121 14.39 -23.89 -25.78
CA PRO A 121 15.19 -22.95 -26.55
C PRO A 121 14.34 -22.43 -27.72
N GLY A 122 13.76 -21.25 -27.52
CA GLY A 122 12.92 -20.57 -28.49
C GLY A 122 11.58 -20.21 -27.89
N GLU A 123 11.22 -18.92 -28.01
CA GLU A 123 9.88 -18.36 -27.76
C GLU A 123 9.55 -17.96 -26.32
N SER A 124 10.08 -16.81 -25.86
CA SER A 124 9.29 -15.57 -25.77
C SER A 124 10.03 -14.53 -24.95
N GLU A 125 10.57 -13.54 -25.66
CA GLU A 125 10.83 -12.22 -25.10
C GLU A 125 9.50 -11.54 -24.72
N THR A 126 9.59 -10.69 -23.69
CA THR A 126 8.61 -9.68 -23.24
C THR A 126 7.45 -10.17 -22.36
N HIS A 127 7.48 -9.76 -21.08
CA HIS A 127 6.42 -8.99 -20.39
C HIS A 127 6.89 -8.49 -19.00
N ALA A 128 8.15 -8.04 -18.88
CA ALA A 128 8.43 -6.95 -17.96
C ALA A 128 7.78 -5.71 -18.60
N GLY A 129 6.61 -5.31 -18.10
CA GLY A 129 5.93 -4.11 -18.58
C GLY A 129 6.92 -2.94 -18.59
N ASN A 130 7.11 -2.36 -19.76
CA ASN A 130 8.02 -1.25 -20.03
C ASN A 130 7.50 0.07 -19.43
N GLY A 131 7.01 0.04 -18.19
CA GLY A 131 6.42 1.16 -17.47
C GLY A 131 7.36 1.66 -16.38
N SER A 132 7.50 2.98 -16.25
CA SER A 132 8.24 3.60 -15.16
C SER A 132 7.65 3.21 -13.81
N LEU A 133 8.50 2.66 -12.93
CA LEU A 133 8.14 2.43 -11.54
C LEU A 133 8.11 3.78 -10.82
N HIS A 134 6.93 4.20 -10.37
CA HIS A 134 6.76 5.40 -9.57
C HIS A 134 6.72 5.05 -8.10
N LEU A 135 7.57 5.72 -7.32
CA LEU A 135 7.55 5.66 -5.87
C LEU A 135 6.76 6.85 -5.36
N TYR A 136 5.96 6.62 -4.33
CA TYR A 136 5.21 7.68 -3.68
C TYR A 136 5.15 7.44 -2.18
N ARG A 137 4.79 8.49 -1.46
CA ARG A 137 4.34 8.37 -0.07
C ARG A 137 2.97 9.00 0.11
N ILE A 138 2.28 8.57 1.16
CA ILE A 138 1.07 9.18 1.65
C ILE A 138 1.38 9.63 3.08
N HIS A 139 1.52 10.94 3.27
CA HIS A 139 1.68 11.53 4.59
C HIS A 139 0.36 11.43 5.35
N LEU A 140 0.33 10.74 6.48
CA LEU A 140 -0.89 10.56 7.25
C LEU A 140 -1.14 11.79 8.13
N GLU A 141 -2.29 12.44 7.95
CA GLU A 141 -2.66 13.66 8.65
C GLU A 141 -3.61 13.35 9.82
N GLU A 142 -4.55 12.43 9.63
CA GLU A 142 -5.51 12.00 10.65
C GLU A 142 -5.65 10.48 10.63
N LYS A 143 -5.82 9.87 11.81
CA LYS A 143 -5.98 8.43 11.98
C LYS A 143 -7.11 8.17 12.95
N THR A 144 -8.02 7.28 12.58
CA THR A 144 -9.07 6.77 13.47
C THR A 144 -9.06 5.25 13.42
N GLY A 145 -9.39 4.62 14.55
CA GLY A 145 -9.38 3.17 14.64
C GLY A 145 -10.63 2.63 15.31
N ARG A 146 -11.14 1.50 14.81
CA ARG A 146 -12.30 0.79 15.33
C ARG A 146 -12.00 -0.68 15.46
N PHE A 147 -12.69 -1.34 16.38
CA PHE A 147 -12.62 -2.78 16.51
C PHE A 147 -13.96 -3.39 16.90
N GLU A 148 -14.10 -4.67 16.61
CA GLU A 148 -15.01 -5.59 17.28
C GLU A 148 -14.18 -6.68 17.95
N ARG A 149 -14.46 -6.98 19.22
CA ARG A 149 -13.84 -8.11 19.94
C ARG A 149 -14.87 -8.79 20.82
N ARG A 150 -15.01 -10.11 20.72
CA ARG A 150 -15.96 -10.89 21.52
C ARG A 150 -15.28 -11.61 22.68
#